data_AF-A0A7C1KKY8-F1
#
_entry.id   AF-A0A7C1KKY8-F1
#
_cell.length_a   1.000
_cell.length_b   1.000
_cell.length_c   1.000
_cell.angle_alpha   90.00
_cell.angle_beta   90.00
_cell.angle_gamma   90.00
#
_symmetry.space_group_name_H-M   'P 1'
#
loop_
_entity.id
_entity.type
_entity.pdbx_description
1 polymer ?
#
loop_
_entity_poly.entity_id
_entity_poly.type
_entity_poly.pdbx_seq_one_letter_code
_entity_poly.pdbx_strand_id
1 'polypeptide(L)' 'MVHMELSRIMISETSDHQIIVLKEKDGQRSFPI' A
#
# COMPACT_ATOMS: atom_id res chain seq x y z
N MET A 1 14.08 -8.72 -8.85
CA MET A 1 13.54 -7.88 -7.77
C MET A 1 12.80 -6.72 -8.41
N VAL A 2 11.58 -6.43 -7.98
CA VAL A 2 10.81 -5.28 -8.49
C VAL A 2 10.79 -4.20 -7.41
N HIS A 3 11.04 -2.95 -7.80
CA HIS A 3 11.05 -1.83 -6.86
C HIS A 3 9.63 -1.37 -6.57
N MET A 4 9.32 -1.26 -5.28
CA MET A 4 8.01 -0.84 -4.77
C MET A 4 8.15 0.50 -4.08
N GLU A 5 7.12 1.32 -4.16
CA GLU A 5 7.00 2.57 -3.42
C GLU A 5 5.70 2.63 -2.63
N LEU A 6 5.74 3.37 -1.53
CA LEU A 6 4.55 3.62 -0.72
C LEU A 6 3.56 4.47 -1.51
N SER A 7 2.36 3.94 -1.76
CA SER A 7 1.31 4.64 -2.51
C SER A 7 0.26 5.28 -1.62
N ARG A 8 -0.13 4.62 -0.52
CA ARG A 8 -1.20 5.10 0.38
C ARG A 8 -1.09 4.44 1.74
N ILE A 9 -1.44 5.18 2.79
CA ILE A 9 -1.70 4.64 4.13
C ILE A 9 -3.14 4.99 4.49
N MET A 10 -3.92 4.02 4.93
CA MET A 10 -5.27 4.19 5.44
C MET A 10 -5.31 3.67 6.87
N ILE A 11 -5.57 4.58 7.81
CA ILE A 11 -5.73 4.27 9.23
C ILE A 11 -7.19 4.54 9.56
N SER A 12 -7.84 3.56 10.17
CA SER A 12 -9.18 3.74 10.71
C SER A 12 -9.07 3.98 12.22
N GLU A 13 -9.75 5.00 12.73
CA GLU A 13 -9.87 5.23 14.18
C GLU A 13 -11.02 4.41 14.80
N THR A 14 -11.90 3.89 13.95
CA THR A 14 -13.10 3.12 14.34
C THR A 14 -12.94 1.63 14.11
N SER A 15 -11.79 1.20 13.57
CA SER A 15 -11.47 -0.19 13.25
C SER A 15 -10.00 -0.45 13.49
N ASP A 16 -9.66 -1.62 14.02
CA ASP A 16 -8.28 -2.03 14.30
C ASP A 16 -7.50 -2.39 13.01
N HIS A 17 -8.14 -2.28 11.85
CA HIS A 17 -7.51 -2.54 10.56
C HIS A 17 -6.80 -1.29 10.03
N GLN A 18 -5.52 -1.45 9.73
CA GLN A 18 -4.71 -0.48 8.99
C GLN A 18 -4.35 -1.10 7.65
N ILE A 19 -4.39 -0.30 6.59
CA ILE A 19 -4.06 -0.76 5.24
C ILE A 19 -2.96 0.13 4.69
N ILE A 20 -1.84 -0.50 4.33
CA ILE A 20 -0.74 0.16 3.63
C ILE A 20 -0.73 -0.35 2.20
N VAL A 21 -0.79 0.55 1.22
CA VAL A 21 -0.76 0.19 -0.20
C VAL A 21 0.62 0.49 -0.74
N LEU A 22 1.32 -0.55 -1.19
CA LEU A 22 2.53 -0.45 -2.00
C LEU A 22 2.16 -0.53 -3.47
N LYS A 23 2.86 0.23 -4.32
CA LYS A 23 2.75 0.10 -5.78
C LYS A 23 4.10 -0.12 -6.40
N GLU A 24 4.11 -0.77 -7.55
CA GLU A 24 5.30 -0.84 -8.38
C GLU A 24 5.68 0.54 -8.90
N LYS A 25 6.96 0.88 -8.83
CA LYS A 25 7.47 2.18 -9.30
C LYS A 25 7.26 2.37 -10.81
N ASP A 26 7.52 1.32 -11.58
CA ASP A 26 7.46 1.33 -13.06
C ASP A 26 6.35 0.41 -13.60
N GLY A 27 5.42 -0.01 -12.74
CA GLY A 27 4.40 -1.02 -13.05
C GLY A 27 2.99 -0.58 -12.69
N GLN A 28 2.02 -1.46 -12.94
CA GLN A 28 0.60 -1.21 -12.65
C GLN A 28 0.10 -2.00 -11.44
N ARG A 29 0.95 -2.83 -10.82
CA ARG A 29 0.55 -3.67 -9.69
C ARG A 29 0.59 -2.88 -8.40
N SER A 30 -0.44 -3.07 -7.59
CA SER A 30 -0.55 -2.54 -6.23
C SER A 30 -0.84 -3.68 -5.26
N PHE A 31 -0.27 -3.59 -4.07
CA PHE A 31 -0.33 -4.61 -3.03
C PHE A 31 -0.74 -3.94 -1.71
N PRO A 32 -1.95 -4.22 -1.21
CA PRO A 32 -2.30 -3.87 0.16
C PRO A 32 -1.64 -4.84 1.14
N ILE A 33 -1.07 -4.30 2.22
CA ILE A 33 -0.55 -5.04 3.38
C ILE A 33 -1.19 -4.52 4.66
#